data_AF-A0A1F5YHY7-F1
#
_entry.id   AF-A0A1F5YHY7-F1
#
_cell.length_a   1.000
_cell.length_b   1.000
_cell.length_c   1.000
_cell.angle_alpha   90.00
_cell.angle_beta   90.00
_cell.angle_gamma   90.00
#
_symmetry.space_group_name_H-M   'P 1'
#
loop_
_entity.id
_entity.type
_entity.pdbx_description
1 polymer ?
#
loop_
_entity_poly.entity_id
_entity_poly.type
_entity_poly.pdbx_seq_one_letter_code
_entity_poly.pdbx_strand_id
1 'polypeptide(L)'
;MLEHMESKNREKAVGEMLRVARKKVIIALPCGKQAKAEDEFLTVYYRLQFSRDYIFIAQHNRYGLPDCKTVRSIISRLSQSLRKKTAVSVYGNENILLHRFLMKGFMTKNIFVDFIYRKVLLFVIPILRMFNEEPTYRKIFCIDLL
;
A
#
# COMPACT_ATOMS: atom_id res chain seq x y z
N MET A 1 0.05 -2.50 -5.60
CA MET A 1 0.29 -3.43 -6.74
C MET A 1 0.41 -4.90 -6.30
N LEU A 2 1.34 -5.27 -5.42
CA LEU A 2 1.57 -6.69 -5.04
C LEU A 2 0.40 -7.33 -4.28
N GLU A 3 -0.34 -6.50 -3.53
CA GLU A 3 -1.55 -6.81 -2.80
C GLU A 3 -2.75 -7.18 -3.70
N HIS A 4 -2.67 -6.87 -5.00
CA HIS A 4 -3.65 -7.28 -6.02
C HIS A 4 -3.24 -8.54 -6.78
N MET A 5 -2.15 -9.21 -6.36
CA MET A 5 -1.63 -10.39 -7.01
C MET A 5 -1.64 -11.58 -6.05
N GLU A 6 -1.94 -12.77 -6.59
CA GLU A 6 -1.74 -14.04 -5.88
C GLU A 6 -0.30 -14.18 -5.40
N SER A 7 -0.12 -14.78 -4.22
CA SER A 7 1.19 -14.90 -3.55
C SER A 7 2.29 -15.46 -4.48
N LYS A 8 1.97 -16.49 -5.27
CA LYS A 8 2.89 -17.13 -6.23
C LYS A 8 3.42 -16.19 -7.33
N ASN A 9 2.71 -15.11 -7.64
CA ASN A 9 3.07 -14.18 -8.71
C ASN A 9 3.86 -12.97 -8.19
N ARG A 10 3.83 -12.70 -6.88
CA ARG A 10 4.51 -11.54 -6.28
C ARG A 10 6.01 -11.61 -6.48
N GLU A 11 6.60 -12.78 -6.27
CA GLU A 11 8.02 -12.98 -6.45
C GLU A 11 8.47 -12.75 -7.89
N LYS A 12 7.73 -13.29 -8.87
CA LYS A 12 8.01 -13.06 -10.29
C LYS A 12 7.95 -11.57 -10.62
N ALA A 13 6.95 -10.86 -10.11
CA ALA A 13 6.81 -9.42 -10.31
C ALA A 13 7.99 -8.64 -9.71
N VAL A 14 8.39 -8.94 -8.47
CA VAL A 14 9.56 -8.31 -7.82
C VAL A 14 10.85 -8.65 -8.58
N GLY A 15 10.99 -9.89 -9.06
CA GLY A 15 12.14 -10.34 -9.84
C GLY A 15 12.29 -9.55 -11.14
N GLU A 16 11.19 -9.37 -11.87
CA GLU A 16 11.19 -8.56 -13.09
C GLU A 16 11.49 -7.09 -12.80
N MET A 17 10.91 -6.50 -11.73
CA MET A 17 11.25 -5.13 -11.31
C MET A 17 12.75 -4.97 -11.05
N LEU A 18 13.34 -5.89 -10.29
CA LEU A 18 14.77 -5.89 -9.99
C LEU A 18 15.60 -6.11 -11.26
N ARG A 19 15.18 -6.98 -12.18
CA ARG A 19 15.88 -7.27 -13.43
C ARG A 19 15.96 -6.03 -14.33
N VAL A 20 14.82 -5.38 -14.57
CA VAL A 20 14.71 -4.26 -15.53
C VAL A 20 15.19 -2.92 -14.98
N ALA A 21 15.12 -2.71 -13.67
CA ALA A 21 15.54 -1.45 -13.07
C ALA A 21 17.05 -1.23 -13.22
N ARG A 22 17.40 0.03 -13.55
CA ARG A 22 18.79 0.47 -13.72
C ARG A 22 19.41 1.05 -12.44
N LYS A 23 18.62 1.78 -11.64
CA LYS A 23 19.12 2.51 -10.46
C LYS A 23 18.33 2.24 -9.19
N LYS A 24 17.00 2.22 -9.27
CA LYS A 24 16.15 2.13 -8.09
C LYS A 24 14.86 1.39 -8.39
N VAL A 25 14.37 0.62 -7.42
CA VAL A 25 13.03 0.06 -7.40
C VAL A 25 12.32 0.60 -6.16
N ILE A 26 11.10 1.09 -6.33
CA ILE A 26 10.25 1.57 -5.23
C ILE A 26 8.99 0.70 -5.23
N ILE A 27 8.75 0.01 -4.12
CA ILE A 27 7.57 -0.83 -3.94
C ILE A 27 6.79 -0.31 -2.75
N ALA A 28 5.62 0.27 -3.01
CA ALA A 28 4.69 0.72 -1.98
C ALA A 28 3.51 -0.26 -1.90
N LEU A 29 3.21 -0.74 -0.70
CA LEU A 29 2.15 -1.72 -0.47
C LEU A 29 1.62 -1.66 0.97
N PRO A 30 0.33 -1.99 1.19
CA PRO A 30 -0.18 -2.24 2.52
C PRO A 30 0.49 -3.47 3.15
N CYS A 31 0.92 -3.36 4.40
CA CYS A 31 1.70 -4.41 5.07
C CYS A 31 1.27 -4.62 6.53
N GLY A 32 1.24 -5.89 6.94
CA GLY A 32 1.08 -6.28 8.34
C GLY A 32 -0.37 -6.31 8.85
N LYS A 33 -0.52 -6.67 10.12
CA LYS A 33 -1.83 -6.94 10.76
C LYS A 33 -2.72 -5.70 10.84
N GLN A 34 -2.13 -4.52 11.06
CA GLN A 34 -2.89 -3.29 11.22
C GLN A 34 -3.49 -2.83 9.88
N ALA A 35 -2.74 -2.96 8.78
CA ALA A 35 -3.27 -2.69 7.44
C ALA A 35 -4.41 -3.66 7.08
N LYS A 36 -4.29 -4.93 7.47
CA LYS A 36 -5.35 -5.93 7.26
C LYS A 36 -6.62 -5.57 8.04
N ALA A 37 -6.49 -5.21 9.31
CA ALA A 37 -7.62 -4.78 10.13
C ALA A 37 -8.30 -3.51 9.57
N GLU A 38 -7.52 -2.60 8.99
CA GLU A 38 -8.06 -1.41 8.32
C GLU A 38 -8.83 -1.77 7.05
N ASP A 39 -8.30 -2.67 6.21
CA ASP A 39 -9.01 -3.17 5.02
C ASP A 39 -10.32 -3.89 5.39
N GLU A 40 -10.33 -4.68 6.46
CA GLU A 40 -11.54 -5.33 6.99
C GLU A 40 -12.57 -4.30 7.47
N PHE A 41 -12.13 -3.29 8.23
CA PHE A 41 -13.00 -2.19 8.68
C PHE A 41 -13.61 -1.43 7.49
N LEU A 42 -12.79 -1.05 6.51
CA LEU A 42 -13.24 -0.32 5.33
C LEU A 42 -14.16 -1.17 4.44
N THR A 43 -13.98 -2.49 4.41
CA THR A 43 -14.90 -3.41 3.73
C THR A 43 -16.30 -3.30 4.33
N VAL A 44 -16.41 -3.40 5.66
CA VAL A 44 -17.69 -3.28 6.36
C VAL A 44 -18.29 -1.89 6.15
N TYR A 45 -17.50 -0.83 6.32
CA TYR A 45 -17.94 0.54 6.12
C TYR A 45 -18.50 0.77 4.70
N TYR A 46 -17.77 0.34 3.67
CA TYR A 46 -18.20 0.52 2.28
C TYR A 46 -19.45 -0.29 1.95
N ARG A 47 -19.57 -1.53 2.46
CA ARG A 47 -20.79 -2.34 2.29
C ARG A 47 -22.01 -1.68 2.91
N LEU A 48 -21.88 -1.09 4.10
CA LEU A 48 -22.96 -0.35 4.75
C LEU A 48 -23.40 0.86 3.91
N GLN A 49 -22.46 1.54 3.25
CA GLN A 49 -22.77 2.70 2.42
C GLN A 49 -23.35 2.32 1.05
N PHE A 50 -22.78 1.33 0.35
CA PHE A 50 -23.07 1.07 -1.07
C PHE A 50 -23.68 -0.31 -1.37
N SER A 51 -23.90 -1.14 -0.36
CA SER A 51 -24.49 -2.50 -0.48
C SER A 51 -23.73 -3.43 -1.44
N ARG A 52 -22.44 -3.16 -1.66
CA ARG A 52 -21.54 -3.95 -2.52
C ARG A 52 -20.11 -3.86 -2.01
N ASP A 53 -19.24 -4.72 -2.52
CA ASP A 53 -17.82 -4.67 -2.21
C ASP A 53 -17.07 -3.57 -2.97
N TYR A 54 -16.05 -3.01 -2.31
CA TYR A 54 -15.07 -2.17 -2.99
C TYR A 54 -13.99 -3.07 -3.61
N ILE A 55 -13.91 -3.09 -4.94
CA ILE A 55 -13.13 -4.05 -5.72
C ILE A 55 -11.66 -4.14 -5.24
N PHE A 56 -11.03 -2.99 -4.96
CA PHE A 56 -9.61 -2.97 -4.56
C PHE A 56 -9.38 -3.64 -3.20
N ILE A 57 -10.21 -3.32 -2.19
CA ILE A 57 -10.08 -3.93 -0.85
C ILE A 57 -10.49 -5.40 -0.89
N ALA A 58 -11.51 -5.76 -1.68
CA ALA A 58 -11.90 -7.15 -1.88
C ALA A 58 -10.74 -8.00 -2.44
N GLN A 59 -9.94 -7.44 -3.36
CA GLN A 59 -8.73 -8.09 -3.87
C GLN A 59 -7.66 -8.25 -2.79
N HIS A 60 -7.44 -7.24 -1.94
CA HIS A 60 -6.50 -7.35 -0.83
C HIS A 60 -6.89 -8.48 0.13
N ASN A 61 -8.17 -8.57 0.47
CA ASN A 61 -8.70 -9.62 1.34
C ASN A 61 -8.57 -11.00 0.68
N ARG A 62 -8.84 -11.10 -0.62
CA ARG A 62 -8.74 -12.35 -1.38
C ARG A 62 -7.30 -12.86 -1.49
N TYR A 63 -6.35 -11.98 -1.82
CA TYR A 63 -4.96 -12.39 -2.06
C TYR A 63 -4.08 -12.32 -0.81
N GLY A 64 -4.59 -11.71 0.26
CA GLY A 64 -3.89 -11.48 1.52
C GLY A 64 -2.83 -10.40 1.40
N LEU A 65 -2.67 -9.59 2.44
CA LEU A 65 -1.59 -8.62 2.48
C LEU A 65 -0.23 -9.31 2.67
N PRO A 66 0.80 -8.90 1.92
CA PRO A 66 2.15 -9.42 2.14
C PRO A 66 2.71 -8.95 3.49
N ASP A 67 3.49 -9.83 4.12
CA ASP A 67 4.25 -9.46 5.32
C ASP A 67 5.58 -8.79 4.95
N CYS A 68 6.02 -7.85 5.77
CA CYS A 68 7.19 -7.04 5.50
C CYS A 68 8.48 -7.89 5.52
N LYS A 69 8.56 -8.91 6.37
CA LYS A 69 9.69 -9.86 6.39
C LYS A 69 9.69 -10.70 5.12
N THR A 70 8.52 -11.14 4.66
CA THR A 70 8.37 -11.87 3.40
C THR A 70 8.86 -11.05 2.21
N VAL A 71 8.45 -9.78 2.11
CA VAL A 71 8.90 -8.89 1.02
C VAL A 71 10.42 -8.68 1.06
N ARG A 72 11.00 -8.41 2.25
CA ARG A 72 12.47 -8.30 2.40
C ARG A 72 13.21 -9.56 1.97
N SER A 73 12.71 -10.73 2.36
CA SER A 73 13.29 -12.03 2.00
C SER A 73 13.26 -12.25 0.49
N ILE A 74 12.12 -11.97 -0.15
CA ILE A 74 11.97 -12.03 -1.62
C ILE A 74 13.01 -11.13 -2.31
N ILE A 75 13.13 -9.86 -1.89
CA ILE A 75 14.10 -8.92 -2.46
C ILE A 75 15.52 -9.45 -2.29
N SER A 76 15.90 -9.85 -1.08
CA SER A 76 17.25 -10.34 -0.77
C SER A 76 17.63 -11.55 -1.64
N ARG A 77 16.75 -12.55 -1.73
CA ARG A 77 17.00 -13.76 -2.50
C ARG A 77 17.09 -13.47 -4.01
N LEU A 78 16.21 -12.61 -4.52
CA LEU A 78 16.21 -12.26 -5.94
C LEU A 78 17.44 -11.42 -6.31
N SER A 79 17.83 -10.46 -5.47
CA SER A 79 19.07 -9.68 -5.66
C SER A 79 20.29 -10.59 -5.76
N GLN A 80 20.40 -11.60 -4.89
CA GLN A 80 21.46 -12.61 -4.96
C GLN A 80 21.40 -13.42 -6.26
N SER A 81 20.22 -13.92 -6.65
CA SER A 81 20.05 -14.69 -7.88
C SER A 81 20.40 -13.91 -9.15
N LEU A 82 20.10 -12.61 -9.15
CA LEU A 82 20.38 -11.68 -10.26
C LEU A 82 21.80 -11.10 -10.20
N ARG A 83 22.60 -11.47 -9.18
CA ARG A 83 23.94 -10.91 -8.91
C ARG A 83 23.95 -9.38 -8.85
N LYS A 84 22.86 -8.78 -8.37
CA LYS A 84 22.75 -7.33 -8.17
C LYS A 84 23.07 -6.98 -6.72
N LYS A 85 23.99 -6.03 -6.52
CA LYS A 85 24.24 -5.46 -5.20
C LYS A 85 23.14 -4.46 -4.90
N THR A 86 22.44 -4.62 -3.78
CA THR A 86 21.28 -3.78 -3.44
C THR A 86 21.32 -3.30 -2.00
N ALA A 87 20.96 -2.03 -1.78
CA ALA A 87 20.66 -1.49 -0.47
C ALA A 87 19.13 -1.32 -0.32
N VAL A 88 18.56 -1.84 0.77
CA VAL A 88 17.10 -1.80 0.98
C VAL A 88 16.79 -0.92 2.19
N SER A 89 16.06 0.16 1.97
CA SER A 89 15.47 1.00 3.01
C SER A 89 13.95 0.82 3.01
N VAL A 90 13.34 0.90 4.20
CA VAL A 90 11.88 0.74 4.35
C VAL A 90 11.34 1.88 5.18
N TYR A 91 10.31 2.54 4.65
CA TYR A 91 9.66 3.68 5.28
C TYR A 91 8.19 3.38 5.53
N GLY A 92 7.67 3.84 6.66
CA GLY A 92 6.24 3.94 6.88
C GLY A 92 5.64 5.03 6.02
N ASN A 93 4.44 4.81 5.49
CA ASN A 93 3.70 5.82 4.77
C ASN A 93 2.22 5.69 5.08
N GLU A 94 1.56 6.84 5.23
CA GLU A 94 0.12 6.94 5.45
C GLU A 94 -0.28 6.36 6.81
N ASN A 95 -0.35 7.23 7.82
CA ASN A 95 -0.86 6.85 9.13
C ASN A 95 -2.26 6.24 9.02
N ILE A 96 -2.57 5.21 9.80
CA ILE A 96 -3.84 4.47 9.69
C ILE A 96 -5.06 5.35 10.00
N LEU A 97 -4.96 6.26 10.98
CA LEU A 97 -6.07 7.15 11.31
C LEU A 97 -6.32 8.15 10.18
N LEU A 98 -5.24 8.70 9.62
CA LEU A 98 -5.31 9.55 8.46
C LEU A 98 -5.87 8.79 7.25
N HIS A 99 -5.39 7.58 6.97
CA HIS A 99 -5.90 6.71 5.92
C HIS A 99 -7.40 6.50 6.05
N ARG A 100 -7.87 6.14 7.26
CA ARG A 100 -9.29 5.94 7.55
C ARG A 100 -10.11 7.19 7.28
N PHE A 101 -9.65 8.35 7.74
CA PHE A 101 -10.31 9.63 7.51
C PHE A 101 -10.41 9.95 6.02
N LEU A 102 -9.31 9.72 5.28
CA LEU A 102 -9.26 9.91 3.83
C LEU A 102 -10.24 8.98 3.10
N MET A 103 -10.21 7.69 3.44
CA MET A 103 -11.05 6.67 2.82
C MET A 103 -12.53 6.84 3.13
N LYS A 104 -12.91 7.20 4.36
CA LYS A 104 -14.31 7.48 4.69
C LYS A 104 -14.88 8.64 3.88
N GLY A 105 -14.12 9.72 3.72
CA GLY A 105 -14.56 10.84 2.90
C GLY A 105 -14.63 10.51 1.41
N PHE A 106 -13.70 9.69 0.90
CA PHE A 106 -13.77 9.17 -0.47
C PHE A 106 -14.98 8.22 -0.68
N MET A 107 -15.32 7.44 0.34
CA MET A 107 -16.42 6.46 0.33
C MET A 107 -17.73 7.04 0.86
N THR A 108 -17.99 8.33 0.58
CA THR A 108 -19.23 9.00 0.97
C THR A 108 -20.23 9.04 -0.19
N LYS A 109 -21.53 9.05 0.14
CA LYS A 109 -22.60 9.38 -0.81
C LYS A 109 -22.91 10.88 -0.86
N ASN A 110 -22.38 11.66 0.09
CA ASN A 110 -22.66 13.09 0.18
C ASN A 110 -21.84 13.88 -0.85
N ILE A 111 -22.52 14.51 -1.82
CA ILE A 111 -21.92 15.25 -2.93
C ILE A 111 -21.01 16.39 -2.43
N PHE A 112 -21.38 17.09 -1.36
CA PHE A 112 -20.56 18.17 -0.80
C PHE A 112 -19.25 17.65 -0.21
N VAL A 113 -19.32 16.54 0.53
CA VAL A 113 -18.13 15.90 1.10
C VAL A 113 -17.25 15.36 -0.03
N ASP A 114 -17.84 14.70 -1.04
CA ASP A 114 -17.11 14.22 -2.21
C ASP A 114 -16.40 15.37 -2.95
N PHE A 115 -17.07 16.51 -3.13
CA PHE A 115 -16.48 17.70 -3.74
C PHE A 115 -15.29 18.24 -2.93
N ILE A 116 -15.44 18.39 -1.61
CA ILE A 116 -14.35 18.83 -0.71
C ILE A 116 -13.17 17.87 -0.81
N TYR A 117 -13.42 16.56 -0.72
CA TYR A 117 -12.36 15.55 -0.76
C TYR A 117 -11.64 15.49 -2.10
N ARG A 118 -12.34 15.72 -3.22
CA ARG A 118 -11.75 15.66 -4.57
C ARG A 118 -11.05 16.95 -4.98
N LYS A 119 -11.50 18.11 -4.49
CA LYS A 119 -11.04 19.43 -4.98
C LYS A 119 -10.27 20.24 -3.96
N VAL A 120 -10.71 20.22 -2.70
CA VAL A 120 -10.13 21.06 -1.64
C VAL A 120 -9.00 20.34 -0.92
N LEU A 121 -9.15 19.03 -0.71
CA LEU A 121 -8.19 18.23 0.06
C LEU A 121 -6.78 18.20 -0.56
N LEU A 122 -6.66 18.43 -1.87
CA LEU A 122 -5.37 18.51 -2.56
C LEU A 122 -4.48 19.64 -2.01
N PHE A 123 -5.09 20.75 -1.56
CA PHE A 123 -4.34 21.89 -1.03
C PHE A 123 -3.77 21.65 0.37
N VAL A 124 -4.34 20.69 1.12
CA VAL A 124 -3.87 20.36 2.48
C VAL A 124 -2.88 19.21 2.51
N ILE A 125 -2.51 18.62 1.36
CA ILE A 125 -1.53 17.51 1.29
C ILE A 125 -0.22 17.79 2.07
N PRO A 126 0.40 19.00 1.99
CA PRO A 126 1.62 19.28 2.76
C PRO A 126 1.42 19.16 4.27
N ILE A 127 0.23 19.53 4.76
CA ILE A 127 -0.16 19.43 6.17
C ILE A 127 -0.41 17.97 6.54
N LEU A 128 -1.12 17.23 5.68
CA LEU A 128 -1.40 15.80 5.92
C LEU A 128 -0.11 14.96 6.01
N ARG A 129 0.94 15.35 5.29
CA ARG A 129 2.27 14.70 5.37
C ARG A 129 2.91 14.81 6.75
N MET A 130 2.57 15.83 7.54
CA MET A 130 3.10 15.97 8.90
C MET A 130 2.55 14.89 9.85
N PHE A 131 1.43 14.27 9.52
CA PHE A 131 0.78 13.24 10.33
C PHE A 131 1.14 11.81 9.92
N ASN A 132 2.21 11.61 9.14
CA ASN A 132 2.65 10.29 8.67
C ASN A 132 3.47 9.51 9.72
N GLU A 133 2.91 9.36 10.92
CA GLU A 133 3.51 8.59 12.00
C GLU A 133 3.01 7.13 12.03
N GLU A 134 3.76 6.25 12.70
CA GLU A 134 3.31 4.88 12.98
C GLU A 134 2.12 4.91 13.96
N PRO A 135 1.13 4.02 13.81
CA PRO A 135 1.07 2.90 12.87
C PRO A 135 0.70 3.32 11.44
N THR A 136 1.41 2.76 10.45
CA THR A 136 1.22 3.07 9.03
C THR A 136 0.47 1.98 8.26
N TYR A 137 -0.41 2.40 7.35
CA TYR A 137 -1.14 1.50 6.45
C TYR A 137 -0.21 0.90 5.41
N ARG A 138 0.68 1.71 4.81
CA ARG A 138 1.62 1.27 3.76
C ARG A 138 3.05 1.30 4.24
N LYS A 139 3.84 0.40 3.65
CA LYS A 139 5.30 0.43 3.72
C LYS A 139 5.86 0.65 2.32
N ILE A 140 6.86 1.52 2.24
CA ILE A 140 7.58 1.83 1.02
C ILE A 140 8.96 1.20 1.12
N PHE A 141 9.23 0.22 0.25
CA PHE A 141 10.52 -0.40 0.07
C PHE A 141 11.27 0.37 -1.01
N CYS A 142 12.35 1.04 -0.63
CA CYS A 142 13.26 1.72 -1.51
C CYS A 142 14.51 0.84 -1.69
N ILE A 143 14.70 0.32 -2.91
CA ILE A 143 15.76 -0.61 -3.25
C ILE A 143 16.71 0.10 -4.19
N ASP A 144 17.87 0.50 -3.69
CA ASP A 144 18.93 1.13 -4.48
C ASP A 144 19.84 0.04 -5.07
N LEU A 145 20.04 0.08 -6.39
CA LEU A 145 20.93 -0.82 -7.14
C LEU A 145 22.31 -0.17 -7.21
N LEU A 146 23.31 -0.84 -6.63
CA LEU A 146 24.69 -0.38 -6.49
C LEU A 146 25.58 -0.90 -7.62
#